data_AF-A0A8X8X0K8-F1
#
_entry.id   AF-A0A8X8X0K8-F1
#
_cell.length_a   1.000
_cell.length_b   1.000
_cell.length_c   1.000
_cell.angle_alpha   90.00
_cell.angle_beta   90.00
_cell.angle_gamma   90.00
#
_symmetry.space_group_name_H-M   'P 1'
#
loop_
_entity.id
_entity.type
_entity.pdbx_description
1 polymer ?
#
loop_
_entity_poly.entity_id
_entity_poly.type
_entity_poly.pdbx_seq_one_letter_code
_entity_poly.pdbx_strand_id
1 'polypeptide(L)'
;MSSTSCNKSFCSHYMLLNPNVAELCDVVKILFSSDIGKRKFIDYFGNGVEHWLNLLSRDGGFLGLINNTFKGKVVQPDKTSESFTSFIGNLDKRFELDPVIGFEDKRYYAALSVMASKASYENNNFIQALVDDCWNMNLVNSYDFWNDYQEKATTQAFIMDDKRETIVVAFKGTGPFNADAWSSDIDLSWYEIPGIGKMHGGFMKALGLLKTKAGRTNKTPNSLKPTAYYAIRKHLKKLMQQNEKAKFIGVLEDEMITFNQ
;
A
#
# COMPACT_ATOMS: atom_id res chain seq x y z
N MET A 1 -41.57 13.68 7.41
CA MET A 1 -40.44 13.51 8.33
C MET A 1 -40.50 12.10 8.89
N SER A 2 -39.57 11.25 8.46
CA SER A 2 -39.30 9.94 9.06
C SER A 2 -37.78 9.78 9.02
N SER A 3 -37.16 9.84 10.19
CA SER A 3 -35.72 9.68 10.36
C SER A 3 -35.35 8.21 10.21
N THR A 4 -34.83 7.83 9.04
CA THR A 4 -34.29 6.49 8.85
C THR A 4 -32.96 6.39 9.61
N SER A 5 -33.05 5.78 10.79
CA SER A 5 -31.95 5.33 11.64
C SER A 5 -30.85 4.64 10.80
N CYS A 6 -29.65 5.21 10.83
CA CYS A 6 -28.46 4.61 10.23
C CYS A 6 -28.12 3.32 11.00
N ASN A 7 -28.32 2.18 10.35
CA ASN A 7 -28.01 0.87 10.92
C ASN A 7 -26.49 0.67 10.97
N LYS A 8 -25.89 0.81 12.15
CA LYS A 8 -24.47 0.57 12.43
C LYS A 8 -24.14 -0.94 12.59
N SER A 9 -24.69 -1.83 11.77
CA SER A 9 -24.43 -3.28 11.92
C SER A 9 -23.17 -3.81 11.20
N PHE A 10 -22.45 -2.97 10.44
CA PHE A 10 -21.21 -3.38 9.75
C PHE A 10 -19.94 -3.30 10.64
N CYS A 11 -20.04 -3.78 11.88
CA CYS A 11 -18.87 -3.96 12.77
C CYS A 11 -18.88 -5.28 13.57
N SER A 12 -19.74 -6.25 13.24
CA SER A 12 -19.97 -7.42 14.10
C SER A 12 -19.44 -8.76 13.58
N HIS A 13 -18.65 -8.80 12.51
CA HIS A 13 -18.03 -10.05 12.04
C HIS A 13 -16.53 -9.85 11.79
N TYR A 14 -15.77 -9.72 12.88
CA TYR A 14 -14.34 -10.03 12.85
C TYR A 14 -14.20 -11.55 12.94
N MET A 15 -13.43 -12.13 12.01
CA MET A 15 -13.02 -13.52 12.08
C MET A 15 -12.03 -13.65 13.24
N LEU A 16 -12.49 -14.11 14.41
CA LEU A 16 -11.61 -14.49 15.52
C LEU A 16 -10.77 -15.67 15.06
N LEU A 17 -9.53 -15.40 14.65
CA LEU A 17 -8.53 -16.42 14.46
C LEU A 17 -8.30 -17.11 15.80
N ASN A 18 -8.58 -18.41 15.85
CA ASN A 18 -8.36 -19.26 17.01
C ASN A 18 -6.86 -19.21 17.39
N PRO A 19 -6.48 -18.71 18.57
CA PRO A 19 -5.08 -18.52 18.97
C PRO A 19 -4.31 -19.83 19.24
N ASN A 20 -4.90 -21.00 18.98
CA ASN A 20 -4.27 -22.31 19.21
C ASN A 20 -3.61 -22.92 17.96
N VAL A 21 -3.25 -22.13 16.96
CA VAL A 21 -2.39 -22.58 15.85
C VAL A 21 -1.27 -21.56 15.66
N ALA A 22 -0.10 -21.91 16.21
CA ALA A 22 1.07 -21.05 16.47
C ALA A 22 0.81 -19.99 17.54
N GLU A 23 1.53 -20.09 18.68
CA GLU A 23 1.48 -19.05 19.70
C GLU A 23 1.87 -17.72 19.05
N LEU A 24 1.18 -16.61 19.36
CA LEU A 24 1.50 -15.27 18.86
C LEU A 24 3.02 -14.95 19.01
N CYS A 25 3.64 -15.49 20.06
CA CYS A 25 5.07 -15.45 20.34
C CYS A 25 5.94 -16.13 19.28
N ASP A 26 5.48 -17.19 18.63
CA ASP A 26 6.21 -17.88 17.56
C ASP A 26 6.17 -17.09 16.26
N VAL A 27 5.04 -16.45 15.94
CA VAL A 27 4.92 -15.52 14.81
C VAL A 27 5.86 -14.33 15.03
N VAL A 28 5.83 -13.74 16.23
CA VAL A 28 6.79 -12.70 16.65
C VAL A 28 8.24 -13.21 16.52
N LYS A 29 8.61 -14.37 17.07
CA LYS A 29 9.97 -14.91 16.97
C LYS A 29 10.42 -15.18 15.52
N ILE A 30 9.50 -15.58 14.64
CA ILE A 30 9.80 -15.80 13.22
C ILE A 30 10.00 -14.45 12.50
N LEU A 31 9.16 -13.44 12.78
CA LEU A 31 9.24 -12.10 12.20
C LEU A 31 10.47 -11.30 12.68
N PHE A 32 10.85 -11.43 13.96
CA PHE A 32 12.05 -10.80 14.54
C PHE A 32 13.30 -11.68 14.50
N SER A 33 13.22 -12.85 13.87
CA SER A 33 14.41 -13.68 13.70
C SER A 33 15.40 -12.95 12.80
N SER A 34 16.65 -12.83 13.27
CA SER A 34 17.78 -12.42 12.43
C SER A 34 18.13 -13.49 11.38
N ASP A 35 17.46 -14.66 11.43
CA ASP A 35 17.61 -15.73 10.46
C ASP A 35 16.96 -15.37 9.12
N ILE A 36 17.81 -15.03 8.16
CA ILE A 36 17.43 -14.70 6.79
C ILE A 36 16.66 -15.84 6.08
N GLY A 37 16.83 -17.09 6.53
CA GLY A 37 16.12 -18.25 5.99
C GLY A 37 14.63 -18.21 6.31
N LYS A 38 14.27 -17.79 7.52
CA LYS A 38 12.86 -17.65 7.95
C LYS A 38 12.14 -16.52 7.21
N ARG A 39 12.85 -15.42 6.93
CA ARG A 39 12.31 -14.28 6.18
C ARG A 39 11.96 -14.66 4.74
N LYS A 40 12.91 -15.28 4.04
CA LYS A 40 12.69 -15.79 2.68
C LYS A 40 11.54 -16.80 2.63
N PHE A 41 11.42 -17.66 3.65
CA PHE A 41 10.32 -18.63 3.73
C PHE A 41 8.94 -17.94 3.76
N ILE A 42 8.76 -16.89 4.56
CA ILE A 42 7.49 -16.14 4.61
C ILE A 42 7.21 -15.48 3.25
N ASP A 43 8.21 -14.85 2.64
CA ASP A 43 8.04 -14.24 1.31
C ASP A 43 7.63 -15.27 0.24
N TYR A 44 8.27 -16.46 0.24
CA TYR A 44 7.90 -17.54 -0.67
C TYR A 44 6.49 -18.07 -0.40
N PHE A 45 6.12 -18.23 0.86
CA PHE A 45 4.79 -18.66 1.25
C PHE A 45 3.72 -17.67 0.78
N GLY A 46 3.90 -16.37 1.05
CA GLY A 46 3.01 -15.32 0.59
C GLY A 46 2.86 -15.30 -0.92
N ASN A 47 3.98 -15.36 -1.64
CA ASN A 47 4.00 -15.43 -3.10
C ASN A 47 3.24 -16.65 -3.66
N GLY A 48 3.31 -17.80 -2.97
CA GLY A 48 2.58 -19.01 -3.34
C GLY A 48 1.08 -18.88 -3.08
N VAL A 49 0.69 -18.32 -1.93
CA VAL A 49 -0.71 -18.06 -1.59
C VAL A 49 -1.34 -17.09 -2.60
N GLU A 50 -0.68 -15.99 -2.93
CA GLU A 50 -1.17 -15.03 -3.93
C GLU A 50 -1.32 -15.67 -5.32
N HIS A 51 -0.32 -16.44 -5.75
CA HIS A 51 -0.41 -17.14 -7.03
C HIS A 51 -1.59 -18.13 -7.05
N TRP A 52 -1.79 -18.89 -5.97
CA TRP A 52 -2.90 -19.81 -5.83
C TRP A 52 -4.26 -19.11 -5.84
N LEU A 53 -4.40 -18.00 -5.11
CA LEU A 53 -5.64 -17.21 -5.08
C LEU A 53 -5.97 -16.63 -6.46
N ASN A 54 -4.97 -16.13 -7.18
CA ASN A 54 -5.17 -15.63 -8.54
C ASN A 54 -5.52 -16.74 -9.53
N LEU A 55 -4.90 -17.92 -9.41
CA LEU A 55 -5.23 -19.10 -10.22
C LEU A 55 -6.70 -19.48 -10.03
N LEU A 56 -7.12 -19.60 -8.76
CA LEU A 56 -8.53 -19.85 -8.43
C LEU A 56 -9.45 -18.76 -8.96
N SER A 57 -9.11 -17.49 -8.78
CA SER A 57 -9.94 -16.35 -9.22
C SER A 57 -10.14 -16.34 -10.74
N ARG A 58 -9.09 -16.63 -11.52
CA ARG A 58 -9.13 -16.60 -13.00
C ARG A 58 -9.83 -17.80 -13.61
N ASP A 59 -9.72 -18.96 -12.97
CA ASP A 59 -10.34 -20.19 -13.47
C ASP A 59 -11.77 -20.41 -12.95
N GLY A 60 -12.41 -19.41 -12.35
CA GLY A 60 -13.81 -19.51 -11.89
C GLY A 60 -13.97 -20.27 -10.58
N GLY A 61 -12.97 -20.20 -9.70
CA GLY A 61 -12.91 -20.89 -8.42
C GLY A 61 -12.39 -22.33 -8.52
N PHE A 62 -12.45 -23.07 -7.42
CA PHE A 62 -11.88 -24.42 -7.33
C PHE A 62 -12.46 -25.40 -8.35
N LEU A 63 -13.78 -25.42 -8.53
CA LEU A 63 -14.44 -26.30 -9.49
C LEU A 63 -14.11 -25.94 -10.94
N GLY A 64 -14.02 -24.64 -11.23
CA GLY A 64 -13.65 -24.15 -12.55
C GLY A 64 -12.19 -24.48 -12.89
N LEU A 65 -11.28 -24.36 -11.92
CA LEU A 65 -9.88 -24.79 -12.05
C LEU A 65 -9.75 -26.28 -12.35
N ILE A 66 -10.49 -27.14 -11.64
CA ILE A 66 -10.52 -28.58 -11.93
C ILE A 66 -10.99 -28.83 -13.37
N ASN A 67 -12.09 -28.20 -13.78
CA ASN A 67 -12.64 -28.33 -15.12
C ASN A 67 -11.68 -27.85 -16.22
N ASN A 68 -11.02 -26.71 -16.00
CA ASN A 68 -10.05 -26.14 -16.94
C ASN A 68 -8.77 -26.97 -16.99
N THR A 69 -8.39 -27.63 -15.89
CA THR A 69 -7.29 -28.60 -15.85
C THR A 69 -7.59 -29.79 -16.75
N PHE A 70 -8.78 -30.40 -16.63
CA PHE A 70 -9.19 -31.50 -17.51
C PHE A 70 -9.31 -31.09 -18.99
N LYS A 71 -9.60 -29.80 -19.26
CA LYS A 71 -9.69 -29.25 -20.62
C LYS A 71 -8.35 -28.75 -21.18
N GLY A 72 -7.28 -28.72 -20.38
CA GLY A 72 -5.99 -28.13 -20.77
C GLY A 72 -6.05 -26.62 -21.01
N LYS A 73 -7.00 -25.90 -20.37
CA LYS A 73 -7.29 -24.47 -20.57
C LYS A 73 -7.02 -23.61 -19.32
N VAL A 74 -6.17 -24.08 -18.41
CA VAL A 74 -5.83 -23.36 -17.18
C VAL A 74 -5.17 -22.02 -17.51
N VAL A 75 -5.69 -20.94 -16.93
CA VAL A 75 -5.17 -19.58 -17.18
C VAL A 75 -4.11 -19.25 -16.12
N GLN A 76 -2.85 -19.33 -16.53
CA GLN A 76 -1.73 -19.05 -15.61
C GLN A 76 -1.70 -17.58 -15.17
N PRO A 77 -1.65 -17.29 -13.86
CA PRO A 77 -1.53 -15.92 -13.36
C PRO A 77 -0.17 -15.31 -13.69
N ASP A 78 -0.19 -14.18 -14.37
CA ASP A 78 0.99 -13.32 -14.58
C ASP A 78 1.00 -12.20 -13.53
N LYS A 79 2.00 -12.22 -12.64
CA LYS A 79 2.19 -11.23 -11.56
C LYS A 79 2.34 -9.79 -12.04
N THR A 80 2.72 -9.61 -13.29
CA THR A 80 2.88 -8.28 -13.88
C THR A 80 1.60 -7.80 -14.57
N SER A 81 0.59 -8.66 -14.74
CA SER A 81 -0.64 -8.28 -15.44
C SER A 81 -1.57 -7.42 -14.57
N GLU A 82 -2.38 -6.58 -15.21
CA GLU A 82 -3.47 -5.82 -14.58
C GLU A 82 -4.55 -6.71 -13.93
N SER A 83 -4.59 -7.99 -14.28
CA SER A 83 -5.56 -8.95 -13.75
C SER A 83 -5.04 -9.70 -12.51
N PHE A 84 -3.78 -9.47 -12.12
CA PHE A 84 -3.21 -10.08 -10.93
C PHE A 84 -3.39 -9.18 -9.72
N THR A 85 -4.02 -9.72 -8.68
CA THR A 85 -4.23 -9.00 -7.42
C THR A 85 -3.38 -9.56 -6.30
N SER A 86 -2.93 -8.69 -5.39
CA SER A 86 -2.26 -9.05 -4.14
C SER A 86 -3.17 -9.90 -3.25
N PHE A 87 -2.64 -10.36 -2.12
CA PHE A 87 -3.46 -10.99 -1.09
C PHE A 87 -4.59 -10.07 -0.61
N ILE A 88 -4.32 -8.78 -0.41
CA ILE A 88 -5.31 -7.79 0.03
C ILE A 88 -6.41 -7.60 -1.03
N GLY A 89 -6.03 -7.50 -2.31
CA GLY A 89 -6.98 -7.42 -3.42
C GLY A 89 -7.82 -8.68 -3.61
N ASN A 90 -7.32 -9.85 -3.22
CA ASN A 90 -8.10 -11.08 -3.20
C ASN A 90 -9.08 -11.17 -2.02
N LEU A 91 -8.73 -10.59 -0.86
CA LEU A 91 -9.62 -10.53 0.31
C LEU A 91 -10.76 -9.54 0.12
N ASP A 92 -10.50 -8.42 -0.55
CA ASP A 92 -11.51 -7.45 -0.92
C ASP A 92 -11.35 -7.04 -2.38
N LYS A 93 -12.27 -7.48 -3.23
CA LYS A 93 -12.25 -7.20 -4.67
C LYS A 93 -12.82 -5.83 -5.06
N ARG A 94 -13.31 -5.03 -4.12
CA ARG A 94 -13.90 -3.71 -4.39
C ARG A 94 -12.79 -2.67 -4.56
N PHE A 95 -12.53 -2.27 -5.79
CA PHE A 95 -11.56 -1.21 -6.10
C PHE A 95 -12.21 0.03 -6.71
N GLU A 96 -13.46 -0.06 -7.13
CA GLU A 96 -14.22 1.07 -7.66
C GLU A 96 -14.61 2.05 -6.56
N LEU A 97 -14.57 3.34 -6.88
CA LEU A 97 -15.13 4.39 -6.02
C LEU A 97 -16.65 4.30 -6.07
N ASP A 98 -17.30 4.44 -4.91
CA ASP A 98 -18.76 4.44 -4.84
C ASP A 98 -19.32 5.64 -5.63
N PRO A 99 -20.11 5.41 -6.70
CA PRO A 99 -20.64 6.49 -7.53
C PRO A 99 -21.59 7.42 -6.77
N VAL A 100 -22.11 6.99 -5.60
CA VAL A 100 -22.92 7.84 -4.72
C VAL A 100 -22.07 8.90 -4.02
N ILE A 101 -20.78 8.61 -3.76
CA ILE A 101 -19.84 9.54 -3.14
C ILE A 101 -19.18 10.37 -4.25
N GLY A 102 -19.94 11.35 -4.75
CA GLY A 102 -19.42 12.32 -5.72
C GLY A 102 -18.36 13.24 -5.10
N PHE A 103 -17.61 13.93 -5.95
CA PHE A 103 -16.54 14.86 -5.56
C PHE A 103 -16.95 15.96 -4.57
N GLU A 104 -18.17 16.49 -4.70
CA GLU A 104 -18.72 17.51 -3.80
C GLU A 104 -19.05 16.97 -2.40
N ASP A 105 -19.05 15.64 -2.23
CA ASP A 105 -19.24 15.02 -0.93
C ASP A 105 -17.96 15.13 -0.10
N LYS A 106 -18.09 15.63 1.12
CA LYS A 106 -17.00 15.71 2.10
C LYS A 106 -16.29 14.38 2.37
N ARG A 107 -16.94 13.25 2.06
CA ARG A 107 -16.40 11.89 2.22
C ARG A 107 -15.54 11.46 1.03
N TYR A 108 -15.56 12.18 -0.09
CA TYR A 108 -14.89 11.80 -1.33
C TYR A 108 -13.40 11.51 -1.10
N TYR A 109 -12.64 12.47 -0.56
CA TYR A 109 -11.22 12.28 -0.32
C TYR A 109 -10.92 11.21 0.74
N ALA A 110 -11.85 10.95 1.66
CA ALA A 110 -11.73 9.85 2.61
C ALA A 110 -11.86 8.50 1.89
N ALA A 111 -12.89 8.34 1.06
CA ALA A 111 -13.10 7.13 0.26
C ALA A 111 -11.96 6.92 -0.74
N LEU A 112 -11.54 7.98 -1.44
CA LEU A 112 -10.42 7.96 -2.38
C LEU A 112 -9.12 7.55 -1.68
N SER A 113 -8.85 8.07 -0.48
CA SER A 113 -7.65 7.71 0.27
C SER A 113 -7.66 6.24 0.68
N VAL A 114 -8.78 5.73 1.20
CA VAL A 114 -8.90 4.30 1.56
C VAL A 114 -8.65 3.42 0.34
N MET A 115 -9.25 3.76 -0.81
CA MET A 115 -9.06 2.99 -2.04
C MET A 115 -7.63 3.11 -2.59
N ALA A 116 -7.01 4.29 -2.53
CA ALA A 116 -5.63 4.49 -2.97
C ALA A 116 -4.64 3.73 -2.08
N SER A 117 -4.83 3.75 -0.76
CA SER A 117 -4.01 2.97 0.18
C SER A 117 -4.11 1.48 -0.11
N LYS A 118 -5.32 0.96 -0.33
CA LYS A 118 -5.50 -0.43 -0.73
C LYS A 118 -4.86 -0.74 -2.09
N ALA A 119 -5.06 0.11 -3.10
CA ALA A 119 -4.49 -0.06 -4.43
C ALA A 119 -2.96 -0.07 -4.44
N SER A 120 -2.32 0.58 -3.47
CA SER A 120 -0.85 0.61 -3.37
C SER A 120 -0.20 -0.75 -3.10
N TYR A 121 -0.99 -1.76 -2.72
CA TYR A 121 -0.55 -3.14 -2.61
C TYR A 121 -0.37 -3.86 -3.95
N GLU A 122 -1.00 -3.33 -5.00
CA GLU A 122 -1.11 -3.96 -6.31
C GLU A 122 0.09 -3.64 -7.19
N ASN A 123 0.22 -4.35 -8.31
CA ASN A 123 1.30 -4.13 -9.27
C ASN A 123 1.04 -2.89 -10.15
N ASN A 124 2.09 -2.37 -10.79
CA ASN A 124 2.02 -1.13 -11.56
C ASN A 124 0.98 -1.15 -12.68
N ASN A 125 0.83 -2.27 -13.40
CA ASN A 125 -0.13 -2.37 -14.49
C ASN A 125 -1.57 -2.38 -13.96
N PHE A 126 -1.80 -3.04 -12.82
CA PHE A 126 -3.10 -2.98 -12.11
C PHE A 126 -3.41 -1.54 -11.68
N ILE A 127 -2.45 -0.88 -11.02
CA ILE A 127 -2.62 0.50 -10.54
C ILE A 127 -2.91 1.44 -11.72
N GLN A 128 -2.20 1.27 -12.84
CA GLN A 128 -2.42 2.08 -14.03
C GLN A 128 -3.83 1.91 -14.58
N ALA A 129 -4.28 0.67 -14.84
CA ALA A 129 -5.63 0.40 -15.31
C ALA A 129 -6.70 0.93 -14.34
N LEU A 130 -6.50 0.72 -13.03
CA LEU A 130 -7.44 1.21 -12.02
C LEU A 130 -7.56 2.74 -12.01
N VAL A 131 -6.43 3.45 -12.00
CA VAL A 131 -6.40 4.91 -11.89
C VAL A 131 -6.86 5.57 -13.19
N ASP A 132 -6.33 5.13 -14.32
CA ASP A 132 -6.59 5.76 -15.61
C ASP A 132 -7.97 5.38 -16.17
N ASP A 133 -8.34 4.10 -16.13
CA ASP A 133 -9.55 3.60 -16.78
C ASP A 133 -10.76 3.56 -15.84
N CYS A 134 -10.61 3.05 -14.61
CA CYS A 134 -11.74 2.88 -13.70
C CYS A 134 -12.07 4.17 -12.92
N TRP A 135 -11.06 4.83 -12.34
CA TRP A 135 -11.27 6.08 -11.60
C TRP A 135 -11.29 7.30 -12.51
N ASN A 136 -10.89 7.15 -13.78
CA ASN A 136 -10.76 8.25 -14.74
C ASN A 136 -9.89 9.40 -14.21
N MET A 137 -8.80 9.06 -13.54
CA MET A 137 -7.78 9.97 -13.02
C MET A 137 -6.53 9.90 -13.91
N ASN A 138 -5.42 10.48 -13.48
CA ASN A 138 -4.13 10.33 -14.16
C ASN A 138 -3.11 9.71 -13.20
N LEU A 139 -2.59 8.53 -13.51
CA LEU A 139 -1.42 8.02 -12.83
C LEU A 139 -0.19 8.85 -13.23
N VAL A 140 0.47 9.49 -12.26
CA VAL A 140 1.73 10.19 -12.50
C VAL A 140 2.85 9.17 -12.63
N ASN A 141 2.98 8.27 -11.64
CA ASN A 141 3.87 7.11 -11.69
C ASN A 141 3.70 6.22 -10.45
N SER A 142 4.24 5.01 -10.53
CA SER A 142 4.45 4.05 -9.45
C SER A 142 5.94 3.83 -9.23
N TYR A 143 6.39 3.76 -7.97
CA TYR A 143 7.80 3.79 -7.61
C TYR A 143 8.14 2.73 -6.55
N ASP A 144 9.32 2.14 -6.72
CA ASP A 144 10.03 1.38 -5.68
C ASP A 144 11.23 2.20 -5.20
N PHE A 145 11.04 2.96 -4.12
CA PHE A 145 12.10 3.84 -3.58
C PHE A 145 13.10 3.07 -2.72
N TRP A 146 14.34 3.59 -2.72
CA TRP A 146 15.41 3.04 -1.89
C TRP A 146 15.15 3.28 -0.41
N ASN A 147 15.12 2.20 0.36
CA ASN A 147 15.06 2.19 1.80
C ASN A 147 16.48 2.04 2.36
N ASP A 148 16.98 3.10 2.97
CA ASP A 148 18.33 3.14 3.52
C ASP A 148 18.55 2.20 4.71
N TYR A 149 17.49 1.79 5.41
CA TYR A 149 17.58 0.89 6.57
C TYR A 149 17.65 -0.58 6.13
N GLN A 150 16.88 -0.94 5.10
CA GLN A 150 16.86 -2.29 4.53
C GLN A 150 17.89 -2.50 3.41
N GLU A 151 18.50 -1.43 2.92
CA GLU A 151 19.46 -1.41 1.80
C GLU A 151 18.90 -2.09 0.53
N LYS A 152 17.60 -1.85 0.26
CA LYS A 152 16.85 -2.39 -0.88
C LYS A 152 15.80 -1.36 -1.35
N ALA A 153 15.28 -1.55 -2.56
CA ALA A 153 14.18 -0.74 -3.09
C ALA A 153 12.83 -1.33 -2.62
N THR A 154 12.42 -1.00 -1.41
CA THR A 154 11.27 -1.63 -0.72
C THR A 154 10.19 -0.65 -0.29
N THR A 155 10.44 0.66 -0.37
CA THR A 155 9.41 1.67 -0.07
C THR A 155 8.59 1.89 -1.33
N GLN A 156 7.46 1.20 -1.44
CA GLN A 156 6.59 1.26 -2.62
C GLN A 156 5.54 2.36 -2.46
N ALA A 157 5.32 3.15 -3.49
CA ALA A 157 4.28 4.18 -3.51
C ALA A 157 3.88 4.53 -4.94
N PHE A 158 2.67 5.06 -5.12
CA PHE A 158 2.29 5.67 -6.39
C PHE A 158 1.74 7.08 -6.17
N ILE A 159 1.83 7.89 -7.23
CA ILE A 159 1.33 9.27 -7.27
C ILE A 159 0.29 9.36 -8.37
N MET A 160 -0.86 9.95 -8.06
CA MET A 160 -1.91 10.22 -9.04
C MET A 160 -2.45 11.64 -8.93
N ASP A 161 -2.99 12.14 -10.02
CA ASP A 161 -3.71 13.41 -10.13
C ASP A 161 -5.19 13.12 -10.37
N ASP A 162 -6.06 13.64 -9.50
CA ASP A 162 -7.51 13.46 -9.59
C ASP A 162 -8.18 14.31 -10.69
N LYS A 163 -7.37 15.05 -11.49
CA LYS A 163 -7.79 16.01 -12.52
C LYS A 163 -8.54 17.22 -11.98
N ARG A 164 -8.54 17.44 -10.66
CA ARG A 164 -9.31 18.48 -9.95
C ARG A 164 -8.44 19.24 -8.95
N GLU A 165 -7.17 19.44 -9.33
CA GLU A 165 -6.15 20.13 -8.53
C GLU A 165 -5.70 19.34 -7.28
N THR A 166 -6.02 18.05 -7.14
CA THR A 166 -5.50 17.24 -6.02
C THR A 166 -4.57 16.13 -6.50
N ILE A 167 -3.37 16.14 -5.94
CA ILE A 167 -2.39 15.08 -6.11
C ILE A 167 -2.44 14.16 -4.88
N VAL A 168 -2.66 12.87 -5.11
CA VAL A 168 -2.64 11.84 -4.07
C VAL A 168 -1.35 11.04 -4.16
N VAL A 169 -0.68 10.88 -3.03
CA VAL A 169 0.49 10.02 -2.87
C VAL A 169 0.09 8.89 -1.93
N ALA A 170 0.01 7.67 -2.46
CA ALA A 170 -0.37 6.50 -1.70
C ALA A 170 0.85 5.60 -1.50
N PHE A 171 1.18 5.35 -0.23
CA PHE A 171 2.25 4.42 0.15
C PHE A 171 1.68 3.05 0.44
N LYS A 172 2.41 2.03 -0.04
CA LYS A 172 2.16 0.65 0.38
C LYS A 172 2.46 0.52 1.86
N GLY A 173 1.45 0.05 2.59
CA GLY A 173 1.59 -0.36 3.98
C GLY A 173 2.31 -1.70 4.12
N THR A 174 2.06 -2.36 5.23
CA THR A 174 2.80 -3.57 5.59
C THR A 174 2.04 -4.82 5.18
N GLY A 175 2.48 -5.41 4.06
CA GLY A 175 1.87 -6.62 3.53
C GLY A 175 1.95 -7.81 4.51
N PRO A 176 0.94 -8.68 4.55
CA PRO A 176 0.78 -9.74 5.57
C PRO A 176 1.86 -10.81 5.55
N PHE A 177 2.74 -10.80 4.54
CA PHE A 177 3.84 -11.77 4.37
C PHE A 177 5.21 -11.11 4.18
N ASN A 178 5.37 -9.82 4.52
CA ASN A 178 6.65 -9.13 4.38
C ASN A 178 7.36 -9.05 5.74
N ALA A 179 8.09 -10.09 6.12
CA ALA A 179 8.77 -10.13 7.42
C ALA A 179 9.78 -8.97 7.62
N ASP A 180 10.38 -8.48 6.53
CA ASP A 180 11.30 -7.33 6.56
C ASP A 180 10.56 -6.04 6.99
N ALA A 181 9.34 -5.79 6.49
CA ALA A 181 8.51 -4.64 6.87
C ALA A 181 8.00 -4.74 8.32
N TRP A 182 7.47 -5.90 8.73
CA TRP A 182 6.98 -6.12 10.09
C TRP A 182 8.08 -5.93 11.15
N SER A 183 9.30 -6.37 10.86
CA SER A 183 10.43 -6.21 11.78
C SER A 183 10.85 -4.74 11.99
N SER A 184 10.56 -3.86 11.03
CA SER A 184 10.81 -2.41 11.14
C SER A 184 9.65 -1.61 11.73
N ASP A 185 8.41 -2.10 11.61
CA ASP A 185 7.22 -1.40 12.10
C ASP A 185 6.98 -1.57 13.59
N ILE A 186 7.55 -2.60 14.21
CA ILE A 186 7.48 -2.80 15.66
C ILE A 186 8.69 -2.13 16.37
N ASP A 187 9.38 -1.22 15.68
CA ASP A 187 10.16 -0.19 16.35
C ASP A 187 9.20 0.92 16.83
N LEU A 188 8.67 0.78 18.05
CA LEU A 188 7.72 1.69 18.72
C LEU A 188 8.33 3.07 19.05
N SER A 189 9.38 3.49 18.34
CA SER A 189 9.94 4.82 18.46
C SER A 189 9.04 5.83 17.76
N TRP A 190 8.56 6.81 18.52
CA TRP A 190 7.84 7.95 18.00
C TRP A 190 8.77 9.15 17.96
N TYR A 191 8.82 9.84 16.83
CA TYR A 191 9.59 11.06 16.67
C TYR A 191 8.66 12.25 16.60
N GLU A 192 8.87 13.22 17.48
CA GLU A 192 8.15 14.48 17.42
C GLU A 192 8.82 15.40 16.39
N ILE A 193 8.04 15.85 15.42
CA ILE A 193 8.45 16.82 14.42
C ILE A 193 7.75 18.14 14.77
N PRO A 194 8.51 19.20 15.11
CA PRO A 194 7.94 20.49 15.48
C PRO A 194 6.96 20.99 14.40
N GLY A 195 5.73 21.31 14.81
CA GLY A 195 4.68 21.81 13.93
C GLY A 195 3.94 20.78 13.08
N ILE A 196 4.36 19.50 13.09
CA ILE A 196 3.72 18.41 12.33
C ILE A 196 3.13 17.35 13.28
N GLY A 197 3.73 17.15 14.45
CA GLY A 197 3.27 16.18 15.45
C GLY A 197 4.18 14.96 15.56
N LYS A 198 3.64 13.86 16.10
CA LYS A 198 4.38 12.60 16.29
C LYS A 198 4.29 11.75 15.04
N MET A 199 5.41 11.19 14.62
CA MET A 199 5.53 10.32 13.46
C MET A 199 6.20 9.00 13.85
N HIS A 200 5.67 7.89 13.35
CA HIS A 200 6.21 6.56 13.62
C HIS A 200 7.63 6.40 13.05
N GLY A 201 8.52 5.78 13.83
CA GLY A 201 9.92 5.58 13.49
C GLY A 201 10.11 4.69 12.26
N GLY A 202 9.28 3.65 12.12
CA GLY A 202 9.25 2.80 10.92
C GLY A 202 8.97 3.60 9.65
N PHE A 203 7.98 4.51 9.71
CA PHE A 203 7.65 5.39 8.60
C PHE A 203 8.78 6.37 8.26
N MET A 204 9.41 6.97 9.27
CA MET A 204 10.59 7.82 9.04
C MET A 204 11.76 7.06 8.39
N LYS A 205 11.94 5.77 8.71
CA LYS A 205 12.94 4.92 8.03
C LYS A 205 12.56 4.65 6.58
N ALA A 206 11.30 4.28 6.32
CA ALA A 206 10.80 4.03 4.98
C ALA A 206 10.94 5.26 4.06
N LEU A 207 10.72 6.46 4.62
CA LEU A 207 10.92 7.72 3.92
C LEU A 207 12.40 8.12 3.74
N GLY A 208 13.32 7.47 4.45
CA GLY A 208 14.75 7.80 4.45
C GLY A 208 15.12 9.04 5.28
N LEU A 209 14.34 9.36 6.32
CA LEU A 209 14.49 10.57 7.15
C LEU A 209 15.34 10.40 8.41
N LEU A 210 15.59 9.18 8.88
CA LEU A 210 16.34 8.97 10.14
C LEU A 210 17.86 8.97 10.00
N LYS A 211 18.42 8.49 8.87
CA LYS A 211 19.88 8.51 8.66
C LYS A 211 20.45 9.93 8.64
N THR A 212 19.63 10.94 8.33
CA THR A 212 20.04 12.36 8.31
C THR A 212 20.13 13.00 9.70
N LYS A 213 19.39 12.53 10.72
CA LYS A 213 19.45 13.10 12.09
C LYS A 213 20.53 12.48 12.98
N ALA A 214 20.83 11.19 12.82
CA ALA A 214 21.71 10.44 13.74
C ALA A 214 23.23 10.55 13.43
N GLY A 215 23.68 11.62 12.77
CA GLY A 215 25.12 11.86 12.59
C GLY A 215 25.87 10.81 11.76
N ARG A 216 25.24 10.18 10.76
CA ARG A 216 25.94 9.37 9.76
C ARG A 216 25.66 9.90 8.35
N THR A 217 26.52 10.85 8.01
CA THR A 217 26.88 11.39 6.69
C THR A 217 25.86 12.31 6.02
N ASN A 218 26.36 13.52 5.74
CA ASN A 218 26.08 14.29 4.53
C ASN A 218 26.29 13.39 3.31
N LYS A 219 25.36 12.48 3.01
CA LYS A 219 25.25 11.97 1.65
C LYS A 219 24.71 13.14 0.84
N THR A 220 25.60 13.67 0.00
CA THR A 220 25.26 14.53 -1.11
C THR A 220 24.00 14.02 -1.83
N PRO A 221 23.20 14.91 -2.45
CA PRO A 221 22.03 14.55 -3.27
C PRO A 221 22.34 13.66 -4.50
N ASN A 222 23.54 13.07 -4.55
CA ASN A 222 24.07 12.20 -5.60
C ASN A 222 24.10 10.71 -5.19
N SER A 223 23.32 10.25 -4.20
CA SER A 223 23.07 8.81 -4.13
C SER A 223 22.36 8.41 -5.42
N LEU A 224 22.92 7.47 -6.19
CA LEU A 224 22.32 6.96 -7.44
C LEU A 224 20.88 6.44 -7.26
N LYS A 225 20.44 6.24 -6.01
CA LYS A 225 19.11 5.77 -5.65
C LYS A 225 18.46 6.80 -4.72
N PRO A 226 17.41 7.51 -5.18
CA PRO A 226 16.74 8.52 -4.36
C PRO A 226 15.84 7.84 -3.31
N THR A 227 15.83 8.37 -2.08
CA THR A 227 14.88 7.94 -1.04
C THR A 227 13.49 8.53 -1.31
N ALA A 228 12.46 7.91 -0.74
CA ALA A 228 11.07 8.28 -1.01
C ALA A 228 10.79 9.76 -0.70
N TYR A 229 11.23 10.27 0.46
CA TYR A 229 10.96 11.66 0.84
C TYR A 229 11.51 12.67 -0.18
N TYR A 230 12.79 12.55 -0.56
CA TYR A 230 13.40 13.53 -1.45
C TYR A 230 12.88 13.40 -2.89
N ALA A 231 12.62 12.17 -3.35
CA ALA A 231 12.03 11.94 -4.67
C ALA A 231 10.63 12.53 -4.77
N ILE A 232 9.75 12.18 -3.83
CA ILE A 232 8.36 12.66 -3.79
C ILE A 232 8.38 14.18 -3.63
N ARG A 233 9.13 14.74 -2.68
CA ARG A 233 9.23 16.20 -2.51
C ARG A 233 9.68 16.91 -3.79
N LYS A 234 10.61 16.35 -4.56
CA LYS A 234 11.05 16.91 -5.84
C LYS A 234 9.91 16.87 -6.88
N HIS A 235 9.18 15.76 -6.96
CA HIS A 235 8.02 15.63 -7.85
C HIS A 235 6.91 16.60 -7.47
N LEU A 236 6.53 16.67 -6.19
CA LEU A 236 5.49 17.57 -5.71
C LEU A 236 5.85 19.03 -6.00
N LYS A 237 7.10 19.45 -5.76
CA LYS A 237 7.56 20.80 -6.12
C LYS A 237 7.40 21.11 -7.62
N LYS A 238 7.69 20.14 -8.49
CA LYS A 238 7.51 20.30 -9.93
C LYS A 238 6.03 20.46 -10.29
N LEU A 239 5.16 19.66 -9.68
CA LEU A 239 3.71 19.74 -9.88
C LEU A 239 3.14 21.07 -9.36
N MET A 240 3.62 21.57 -8.21
CA MET A 240 3.24 22.88 -7.67
C MET A 240 3.65 24.04 -8.58
N GLN A 241 4.82 23.97 -9.22
CA GLN A 241 5.25 24.99 -10.17
C GLN A 241 4.37 25.03 -11.43
N GLN A 242 3.72 23.91 -11.77
CA GLN A 242 2.82 23.81 -12.91
C GLN A 242 1.39 24.24 -12.53
N ASN A 243 0.99 24.04 -11.28
CA ASN A 243 -0.31 24.44 -10.75
C ASN A 243 -0.18 24.91 -9.29
N GLU A 244 -0.21 26.23 -9.07
CA GLU A 244 -0.11 26.83 -7.73
C GLU A 244 -1.30 26.50 -6.83
N LYS A 245 -2.44 26.08 -7.38
CA LYS A 245 -3.63 25.66 -6.63
C LYS A 245 -3.60 24.19 -6.23
N ALA A 246 -2.58 23.44 -6.64
CA ALA A 246 -2.50 22.01 -6.38
C ALA A 246 -2.47 21.72 -4.87
N LYS A 247 -3.36 20.83 -4.44
CA LYS A 247 -3.46 20.27 -3.09
C LYS A 247 -2.81 18.89 -3.06
N PHE A 248 -2.29 18.50 -1.90
CA PHE A 248 -1.59 17.24 -1.74
C PHE A 248 -2.15 16.42 -0.59
N ILE A 249 -2.48 15.17 -0.88
CA ILE A 249 -2.91 14.18 0.12
C ILE A 249 -1.88 13.06 0.15
N GLY A 250 -1.27 12.85 1.31
CA GLY A 250 -0.49 11.65 1.60
C GLY A 250 -1.36 10.62 2.30
N VAL A 251 -1.33 9.38 1.81
CA VAL A 251 -2.08 8.27 2.41
C VAL A 251 -1.16 7.12 2.76
N LEU A 252 -1.30 6.65 4.00
CA LEU A 252 -0.76 5.41 4.52
C LEU A 252 -1.89 4.67 5.25
N GLU A 253 -1.80 3.34 5.33
CA GLU A 253 -2.89 2.42 5.73
C GLU A 253 -3.59 2.76 7.06
N ASP A 254 -2.95 3.57 7.93
CA ASP A 254 -3.55 4.06 9.18
C ASP A 254 -3.44 5.59 9.39
N GLU A 255 -2.84 6.35 8.46
CA GLU A 255 -2.62 7.79 8.59
C GLU A 255 -2.97 8.54 7.31
N MET A 256 -3.96 9.43 7.38
CA MET A 256 -4.20 10.43 6.35
C MET A 256 -3.42 11.69 6.69
N ILE A 257 -2.36 11.99 5.92
CA ILE A 257 -1.56 13.19 6.09
C ILE A 257 -1.99 14.19 5.01
N THR A 258 -2.78 15.17 5.41
CA THR A 258 -3.13 16.28 4.51
C THR A 258 -2.02 17.33 4.55
N PHE A 259 -1.40 17.62 3.41
CA PHE A 259 -0.42 18.71 3.31
C PHE A 259 -1.14 19.97 2.87
N ASN A 260 -1.77 20.67 3.82
CA ASN A 260 -2.26 22.02 3.57
C ASN A 260 -1.13 23.02 3.80
N GLN A 261 -0.85 23.86 2.80
CA GLN A 261 -0.29 25.19 3.04
C GLN A 261 -1.44 26.18 3.17
#